data_AF-A0A8T4GH04-F1
#
_entry.id   AF-A0A8T4GH04-F1
#
_cell.length_a   1.000
_cell.length_b   1.000
_cell.length_c   1.000
_cell.angle_alpha   90.00
_cell.angle_beta   90.00
_cell.angle_gamma   90.00
#
_symmetry.space_group_name_H-M   'P 1'
#
loop_
_entity.id
_entity.type
_entity.pdbx_description
1 polymer ?
#
loop_
_entity_poly.entity_id
_entity_poly.type
_entity_poly.pdbx_seq_one_letter_code
_entity_poly.pdbx_strand_id
1 'polypeptide(L)'
;MSSDKRPSIADTPGRVGTTEQAVYRGRRDPSAQVGDEVEVMVDGESLDYRYDLLSASPSGFEWGYGGSGPAQLAIATLAHAYNNEFACEHYQRFKCEVVSELPEEGWTLTKQDLDVWRRGVIDDA
;
A
#
# COMPACT_ATOMS: atom_id res chain seq x y z
N MET A 1 36.14 -35.55 -24.70
CA MET A 1 34.71 -35.37 -24.35
C MET A 1 34.61 -34.09 -23.55
N SER A 2 34.17 -33.02 -24.22
CA SER A 2 33.88 -31.73 -23.62
C SER A 2 32.62 -31.84 -22.76
N SER A 3 32.64 -31.25 -21.57
CA SER A 3 31.45 -30.71 -20.90
C SER A 3 31.92 -29.80 -19.77
N ASP A 4 32.25 -28.58 -20.18
CA ASP A 4 32.04 -27.35 -19.42
C ASP A 4 30.64 -27.39 -18.78
N LYS A 5 30.55 -27.37 -17.45
CA LYS A 5 29.30 -27.06 -16.77
C LYS A 5 29.53 -25.85 -15.87
N ARG A 6 29.25 -24.68 -16.43
CA ARG A 6 29.21 -23.39 -15.72
C ARG A 6 28.26 -23.48 -14.52
N PRO A 7 28.58 -22.83 -13.39
CA PRO A 7 27.58 -22.56 -12.37
C PRO A 7 26.60 -21.52 -12.92
N SER A 8 25.33 -21.88 -13.03
CA SER A 8 24.26 -20.97 -13.43
C SER A 8 23.89 -20.11 -12.23
N ILE A 9 24.59 -18.99 -12.07
CA ILE A 9 24.13 -17.85 -11.28
C ILE A 9 23.00 -17.20 -12.07
N ALA A 10 21.78 -17.40 -11.58
CA ALA A 10 20.66 -16.51 -11.84
C ALA A 10 20.00 -16.22 -10.49
N ASP A 11 20.79 -15.60 -9.60
CA ASP A 11 20.22 -14.72 -8.59
C ASP A 11 19.93 -13.41 -9.34
N THR A 12 18.73 -13.33 -9.91
CA THR A 12 18.20 -12.04 -10.32
C THR A 12 17.95 -11.30 -9.02
N PRO A 13 18.63 -10.17 -8.72
CA PRO A 13 18.23 -9.36 -7.60
C PRO A 13 16.81 -8.87 -7.93
N GLY A 14 15.82 -9.50 -7.28
CA GLY A 14 14.50 -8.93 -7.14
C GLY A 14 14.73 -7.51 -6.67
N ARG A 15 14.35 -6.54 -7.50
CA ARG A 15 14.54 -5.12 -7.24
C ARG A 15 13.91 -4.87 -5.89
N VAL A 16 14.73 -4.75 -4.84
CA VAL A 16 14.28 -4.27 -3.55
C VAL A 16 13.85 -2.84 -3.84
N GLY A 17 12.55 -2.66 -4.09
CA GLY A 17 11.96 -1.38 -4.39
C GLY A 17 12.26 -0.48 -3.21
N THR A 18 13.13 0.51 -3.42
CA THR A 18 13.37 1.53 -2.43
C THR A 18 12.04 2.25 -2.23
N THR A 19 11.44 2.09 -1.05
CA THR A 19 10.14 2.70 -0.72
C THR A 19 10.14 4.22 -0.87
N GLU A 20 11.33 4.85 -0.93
CA GLU A 20 11.55 6.28 -1.18
C GLU A 20 10.92 6.81 -2.48
N GLN A 21 10.65 5.96 -3.47
CA GLN A 21 10.01 6.36 -4.73
C GLN A 21 8.70 5.62 -5.01
N ALA A 22 8.12 4.98 -3.99
CA ALA A 22 6.91 4.17 -4.15
C ALA A 22 5.74 4.99 -4.71
N VAL A 23 5.03 4.40 -5.68
CA VAL A 23 3.79 4.93 -6.24
C VAL A 23 2.65 3.95 -6.00
N TYR A 24 1.70 4.38 -5.18
CA TYR A 24 0.48 3.66 -4.82
C TYR A 24 -0.64 4.04 -5.78
N ARG A 25 -1.38 3.05 -6.27
CA ARG A 25 -2.53 3.25 -7.15
C ARG A 25 -3.68 2.37 -6.71
N GLY A 26 -4.83 2.99 -6.46
CA GLY A 26 -6.08 2.27 -6.27
C GLY A 26 -6.94 2.35 -7.53
N ARG A 27 -7.50 1.22 -7.93
CA ARG A 27 -8.44 1.11 -9.05
C ARG A 27 -9.62 0.25 -8.66
N ARG A 28 -10.79 0.59 -9.19
CA ARG A 28 -11.97 -0.26 -9.14
C ARG A 28 -12.18 -0.90 -10.51
N ASP A 29 -12.20 -2.22 -10.57
CA ASP A 29 -12.55 -2.97 -11.77
C ASP A 29 -13.95 -3.58 -11.59
N PRO A 30 -15.01 -2.94 -12.12
CA PRO A 30 -16.37 -3.45 -12.01
C PRO A 30 -16.60 -4.74 -12.83
N SER A 31 -15.63 -5.15 -13.64
CA SER A 31 -15.67 -6.41 -14.39
C SER A 31 -14.94 -7.56 -13.70
N ALA A 32 -14.27 -7.31 -12.57
CA ALA A 32 -13.62 -8.33 -11.77
C ALA A 32 -14.64 -9.26 -11.10
N GLN A 33 -14.13 -10.39 -10.59
CA GLN A 33 -14.92 -11.29 -9.75
C GLN A 33 -15.40 -10.54 -8.50
N VAL A 34 -16.62 -10.82 -8.05
CA VAL A 34 -17.17 -10.22 -6.82
C VAL A 34 -16.20 -10.43 -5.66
N GLY A 35 -15.77 -9.32 -5.04
CA GLY A 35 -14.75 -9.31 -3.98
C GLY A 35 -13.32 -8.98 -4.43
N ASP A 36 -13.04 -8.99 -5.74
CA ASP A 36 -11.75 -8.58 -6.34
C ASP A 36 -11.88 -7.25 -7.10
N GLU A 37 -13.01 -6.55 -6.91
CA GLU A 37 -13.33 -5.29 -7.59
C GLU A 37 -12.36 -4.16 -7.21
N VAL A 38 -11.65 -4.29 -6.10
CA VAL A 38 -10.74 -3.28 -5.56
C VAL A 38 -9.30 -3.77 -5.61
N GLU A 39 -8.49 -3.14 -6.45
CA GLU A 39 -7.06 -3.42 -6.57
C GLU A 39 -6.25 -2.22 -6.07
N VAL A 40 -5.26 -2.49 -5.21
CA VAL A 40 -4.26 -1.49 -4.79
C VAL A 40 -2.87 -2.02 -5.09
N MET A 41 -2.14 -1.27 -5.91
CA MET A 41 -0.81 -1.64 -6.38
C MET A 41 0.23 -0.62 -5.89
N VAL A 42 1.42 -1.10 -5.54
CA VAL A 42 2.61 -0.28 -5.30
C VAL A 42 3.72 -0.70 -6.27
N ASP A 43 4.19 0.23 -7.09
CA ASP A 43 5.24 0.00 -8.10
C ASP A 43 5.03 -1.19 -9.06
N GLY A 44 3.77 -1.64 -9.22
CA GLY A 44 3.39 -2.76 -10.08
C GLY A 44 3.18 -4.09 -9.34
N GLU A 45 3.27 -4.11 -8.01
CA GLU A 45 2.96 -5.28 -7.17
C GLU A 45 1.74 -4.99 -6.28
N SER A 46 0.93 -6.01 -5.97
CA SER A 46 -0.22 -5.86 -5.09
C SER A 46 0.22 -5.52 -3.68
N LEU A 47 -0.41 -4.50 -3.09
CA LEU A 47 -0.14 -4.12 -1.71
C LEU A 47 -0.69 -5.20 -0.75
N ASP A 48 0.14 -5.69 0.15
CA ASP A 48 -0.28 -6.61 1.22
C ASP A 48 -1.33 -5.94 2.12
N TYR A 49 -2.44 -6.63 2.39
CA TYR A 49 -3.49 -6.16 3.29
C TYR A 49 -3.00 -5.89 4.72
N ARG A 50 -1.90 -6.52 5.15
CA ARG A 50 -1.35 -6.40 6.51
C ARG A 50 -2.37 -6.73 7.60
N TYR A 51 -3.06 -7.86 7.43
CA TYR A 51 -4.00 -8.38 8.43
C TYR A 51 -3.34 -8.75 9.77
N ASP A 52 -2.01 -8.89 9.78
CA ASP A 52 -1.19 -9.01 10.98
C ASP A 52 -1.22 -7.74 11.85
N LEU A 53 -1.44 -6.56 11.25
CA LEU A 53 -1.49 -5.28 11.95
C LEU A 53 -2.92 -4.84 12.30
N LEU A 54 -3.87 -5.08 11.40
CA LEU A 54 -5.28 -4.75 11.61
C LEU A 54 -6.13 -5.76 10.84
N SER A 55 -7.11 -6.36 11.51
CA SER A 55 -8.07 -7.28 10.89
C SER A 55 -9.47 -6.67 10.86
N ALA A 56 -9.58 -5.42 10.41
CA ALA A 56 -10.82 -4.65 10.49
C ALA A 56 -11.81 -4.98 9.37
N SER A 57 -11.31 -5.43 8.21
CA SER A 57 -12.11 -5.66 7.01
C SER A 57 -11.74 -6.99 6.34
N PRO A 58 -12.53 -8.07 6.54
CA PRO A 58 -12.33 -9.31 5.79
C PRO A 58 -12.61 -9.15 4.29
N SER A 59 -13.29 -8.06 3.90
CA SER A 59 -13.56 -7.67 2.52
C SER A 59 -12.42 -6.89 1.86
N GLY A 60 -11.29 -6.66 2.54
CA GLY A 60 -10.11 -6.02 1.95
C GLY A 60 -10.12 -4.50 2.02
N PHE A 61 -9.48 -3.88 1.02
CA PHE A 61 -9.27 -2.44 0.93
C PHE A 61 -10.51 -1.73 0.37
N GLU A 62 -10.70 -0.50 0.82
CA GLU A 62 -11.70 0.44 0.31
C GLU A 62 -11.19 1.87 0.52
N TRP A 63 -11.84 2.86 -0.10
CA TRP A 63 -11.55 4.28 0.07
C TRP A 63 -12.74 5.16 -0.32
N GLY A 64 -12.65 6.47 -0.03
CA GLY A 64 -13.70 7.44 -0.34
C GLY A 64 -14.77 7.59 0.75
N TYR A 65 -14.58 6.95 1.91
CA TYR A 65 -15.46 7.07 3.07
C TYR A 65 -14.76 6.66 4.38
N GLY A 66 -15.40 6.89 5.53
CA GLY A 66 -14.87 6.58 6.85
C GLY A 66 -15.24 5.19 7.38
N GLY A 67 -14.68 4.11 6.82
CA GLY A 67 -15.02 2.72 7.18
C GLY A 67 -13.85 1.84 7.62
N SER A 68 -14.10 0.52 7.70
CA SER A 68 -13.10 -0.49 8.04
C SER A 68 -12.15 -0.82 6.88
N GLY A 69 -12.62 -0.91 5.64
CA GLY A 69 -11.75 -1.10 4.47
C GLY A 69 -10.80 0.09 4.21
N PRO A 70 -11.24 1.35 4.36
CA PRO A 70 -10.36 2.53 4.39
C PRO A 70 -9.34 2.48 5.52
N ALA A 71 -9.71 1.94 6.69
CA ALA A 71 -8.76 1.74 7.78
C ALA A 71 -7.69 0.69 7.44
N GLN A 72 -8.09 -0.39 6.76
CA GLN A 72 -7.18 -1.44 6.29
C GLN A 72 -6.19 -0.90 5.25
N LEU A 73 -6.68 -0.10 4.30
CA LEU A 73 -5.83 0.55 3.30
C LEU A 73 -4.86 1.54 3.96
N ALA A 74 -5.33 2.32 4.94
CA ALA A 74 -4.50 3.28 5.66
C ALA A 74 -3.30 2.60 6.35
N ILE A 75 -3.54 1.54 7.13
CA ILE A 75 -2.47 0.88 7.89
C ILE A 75 -1.49 0.15 6.96
N ALA A 76 -1.98 -0.52 5.91
CA ALA A 76 -1.13 -1.19 4.94
C ALA A 76 -0.21 -0.21 4.19
N THR A 77 -0.77 0.93 3.76
CA THR A 77 -0.02 1.98 3.05
C THR A 77 1.08 2.56 3.93
N LEU A 78 0.78 2.92 5.17
CA LEU A 78 1.76 3.47 6.11
C LEU A 78 2.82 2.44 6.52
N ALA A 79 2.43 1.18 6.70
CA ALA A 79 3.35 0.11 7.07
C ALA A 79 4.34 -0.17 5.95
N HIS A 80 3.88 -0.15 4.69
CA HIS A 80 4.75 -0.26 3.53
C HIS A 80 5.66 0.97 3.37
N ALA A 81 5.12 2.18 3.54
CA ALA A 81 5.86 3.42 3.34
C ALA A 81 6.94 3.67 4.40
N TYR A 82 6.70 3.22 5.65
CA TYR A 82 7.49 3.58 6.81
C TYR A 82 7.87 2.34 7.64
N ASN A 83 7.01 1.95 8.57
CA ASN A 83 7.15 0.79 9.44
C ASN A 83 5.83 0.54 10.18
N ASN A 84 5.76 -0.61 10.85
CA ASN A 84 4.56 -1.05 11.56
C ASN A 84 4.18 -0.12 12.73
N GLU A 85 5.15 0.39 13.48
CA GLU A 85 4.90 1.23 14.66
C GLU A 85 4.21 2.54 14.25
N PHE A 86 4.78 3.23 13.27
CA PHE A 86 4.22 4.46 12.70
C PHE A 86 2.83 4.22 12.10
N ALA A 87 2.63 3.08 11.43
CA ALA A 87 1.34 2.73 10.86
C ALA A 87 0.27 2.54 11.95
N CYS A 88 0.57 1.74 12.97
CA CYS A 88 -0.34 1.48 14.09
C CYS A 88 -0.72 2.76 14.84
N GLU A 89 0.23 3.70 14.99
CA GLU A 89 0.00 4.96 15.67
C GLU A 89 -0.90 5.90 14.86
N HIS A 90 -0.67 6.02 13.54
CA HIS A 90 -1.25 7.10 12.76
C HIS A 90 -2.30 6.69 11.71
N TYR A 91 -2.59 5.40 11.53
CA TYR A 91 -3.53 4.96 10.47
C TYR A 91 -4.93 5.58 10.59
N GLN A 92 -5.43 5.83 11.80
CA GLN A 92 -6.76 6.43 11.98
C GLN A 92 -6.81 7.87 11.47
N ARG A 93 -5.76 8.66 11.76
CA ARG A 93 -5.63 10.03 11.27
C ARG A 93 -5.46 10.04 9.75
N PHE A 94 -4.55 9.20 9.24
CA PHE A 94 -4.31 9.06 7.79
C PHE A 94 -5.57 8.64 7.04
N LYS A 95 -6.35 7.71 7.62
CA LYS A 95 -7.63 7.27 7.06
C LYS A 95 -8.58 8.45 6.91
N CYS A 96 -8.76 9.25 7.96
CA CYS A 96 -9.71 10.35 7.95
C CYS A 96 -9.29 11.48 7.01
N GLU A 97 -8.01 11.84 7.02
CA GLU A 97 -7.50 13.02 6.28
C GLU A 97 -7.17 12.71 4.81
N VAL A 98 -6.82 11.47 4.49
CA VAL A 98 -6.35 11.09 3.14
C VAL A 98 -7.25 10.03 2.53
N VAL A 99 -7.34 8.83 3.14
CA VAL A 99 -7.99 7.68 2.49
C VAL A 99 -9.50 7.86 2.28
N SER A 100 -10.17 8.54 3.21
CA SER A 100 -11.61 8.85 3.11
C SER A 100 -11.91 9.87 2.01
N GLU A 101 -10.92 10.65 1.60
CA GLU A 101 -11.05 11.73 0.62
C GLU A 101 -10.54 11.33 -0.78
N LEU A 102 -10.06 10.10 -0.95
CA LEU A 102 -9.58 9.61 -2.24
C LEU A 102 -10.74 9.49 -3.24
N PRO A 103 -10.53 9.89 -4.51
CA PRO A 103 -11.57 9.78 -5.54
C PRO A 103 -12.08 8.34 -5.73
N GLU A 104 -13.40 8.20 -5.87
CA GLU A 104 -14.06 6.91 -5.99
C GLU A 104 -13.62 6.15 -7.26
N GLU A 105 -13.41 6.86 -8.36
CA GLU A 105 -13.04 6.28 -9.66
C GLU A 105 -11.61 5.69 -9.69
N GLY A 106 -10.77 6.06 -8.73
CA GLY A 106 -9.39 5.63 -8.63
C GLY A 106 -8.47 6.78 -8.25
N TRP A 107 -7.28 6.44 -7.77
CA TRP A 107 -6.36 7.42 -7.20
C TRP A 107 -4.90 7.04 -7.40
N THR A 108 -4.02 8.00 -7.20
CA THR A 108 -2.58 7.79 -7.12
C THR A 108 -2.03 8.58 -5.95
N LEU A 109 -1.24 7.93 -5.10
CA LEU A 109 -0.47 8.55 -4.03
C LEU A 109 0.99 8.20 -4.21
N THR A 110 1.87 9.16 -4.06
CA THR A 110 3.31 8.94 -4.10
C THR A 110 3.90 8.92 -2.70
N LYS A 111 5.08 8.33 -2.55
CA LYS A 111 5.83 8.41 -1.30
C LYS A 111 6.04 9.87 -0.84
N GLN A 112 6.20 10.80 -1.78
CA GLN A 112 6.34 12.23 -1.48
C GLN A 112 5.06 12.82 -0.88
N ASP A 113 3.88 12.46 -1.39
CA ASP A 113 2.60 12.89 -0.80
C ASP A 113 2.48 12.38 0.65
N LEU A 114 2.89 11.12 0.87
CA LEU A 114 2.93 10.54 2.21
C LEU A 114 3.93 11.27 3.13
N ASP A 115 5.09 11.70 2.61
CA ASP A 115 6.09 12.45 3.40
C ASP A 115 5.60 13.86 3.74
N VAL A 116 4.89 14.51 2.83
CA VAL A 116 4.23 15.81 3.08
C VAL A 116 3.23 15.66 4.22
N TRP A 117 2.35 14.67 4.14
CA TRP A 117 1.38 14.39 5.19
C TRP A 117 2.06 14.06 6.52
N ARG A 118 3.07 13.18 6.52
CA ARG A 118 3.80 12.76 7.72
C ARG A 118 4.47 13.93 8.44
N ARG A 119 5.10 14.85 7.71
CA ARG A 119 5.69 16.06 8.33
C ARG A 119 4.61 16.87 9.04
N GLY A 120 3.49 17.13 8.39
CA GLY A 120 2.37 17.86 8.98
C GLY A 120 1.81 17.21 10.25
N VAL A 121 1.78 15.87 10.33
CA VAL A 121 1.36 15.15 11.53
C VAL A 121 2.38 15.26 12.67
N ILE A 122 3.68 15.19 12.36
CA ILE A 122 4.75 15.29 13.36
C ILE A 122 4.86 16.71 13.91
N ASP A 123 4.67 17.73 13.08
CA ASP A 123 4.70 19.15 13.50
C ASP A 123 3.50 19.52 14.41
N ASP A 124 2.43 18.71 14.41
CA ASP A 124 1.20 18.91 15.18
C ASP A 124 1.16 18.08 16.49
N ALA A 125 2.18 17.24 16.72
CA ALA A 125 2.30 16.34 17.88
C ALA A 125 3.21 16.93 18.98
#